data_AF-A0A437QFC7-F1
#
_entry.id   AF-A0A437QFC7-F1
#
_cell.length_a   1.000
_cell.length_b   1.000
_cell.length_c   1.000
_cell.angle_alpha   90.00
_cell.angle_beta   90.00
_cell.angle_gamma   90.00
#
_symmetry.space_group_name_H-M   'P 1'
#
loop_
_entity.id
_entity.type
_entity.pdbx_description
1 polymer ?
#
loop_
_entity_poly.entity_id
_entity_poly.type
_entity_poly.pdbx_seq_one_letter_code
_entity_poly.pdbx_strand_id
1 'polypeptide(L)'
;MLYQLFRPFSYLTIFNVGHKAFYDYIIPLALTIISLFTVCAGNNWEIAKIVSENRLAAGLFDVVKNLPGFYIAALAAIATFNKPELDNIITDQNNNSPQVNVRHVDHNGRVSDCPTAISRRVFLSMLFAYLTAMSFVIIILYVVFYSAGFLGSAYVVFASILNVAFTAMFWQVVVCTFFGLYYLGDKIHH
;
A
#
# COMPACT_ATOMS: atom_id res chain seq x y z
N MET A 1 -9.21 -14.29 -15.31
CA MET A 1 -9.87 -14.06 -14.00
C MET A 1 -8.89 -13.77 -12.87
N LEU A 2 -8.02 -14.71 -12.46
CA LEU A 2 -7.09 -14.47 -11.32
C LEU A 2 -6.16 -13.26 -11.53
N TYR A 3 -5.66 -13.07 -12.75
CA TYR A 3 -4.87 -11.89 -13.14
C TYR A 3 -5.60 -10.55 -12.91
N GLN A 4 -6.92 -10.51 -13.12
CA GLN A 4 -7.70 -9.28 -12.92
C GLN A 4 -7.88 -8.97 -11.43
N LEU A 5 -8.01 -9.99 -10.58
CA LEU A 5 -8.21 -9.84 -9.14
C LEU A 5 -6.97 -9.29 -8.43
N PHE A 6 -5.77 -9.73 -8.83
CA PHE A 6 -4.50 -9.27 -8.26
C PHE A 6 -3.93 -8.02 -8.94
N ARG A 7 -4.60 -7.48 -9.95
CA ARG A 7 -4.13 -6.31 -10.68
C ARG A 7 -3.93 -5.05 -9.81
N PRO A 8 -4.70 -4.80 -8.74
CA PRO A 8 -4.40 -3.69 -7.82
C PRO A 8 -2.99 -3.79 -7.19
N PHE A 9 -2.45 -4.99 -7.01
CA PHE A 9 -1.09 -5.20 -6.50
C PHE A 9 0.01 -4.96 -7.56
N SER A 10 -0.37 -4.79 -8.83
CA SER A 10 0.59 -4.46 -9.90
C SER A 10 1.29 -3.11 -9.70
N TYR A 11 0.81 -2.24 -8.79
CA TYR A 11 1.55 -1.05 -8.36
C TYR A 11 2.97 -1.37 -7.87
N LEU A 12 3.14 -2.49 -7.15
CA LEU A 12 4.45 -2.92 -6.66
C LEU A 12 5.38 -3.38 -7.79
N THR A 13 4.81 -3.75 -8.94
CA THR A 13 5.57 -4.16 -10.14
C THR A 13 5.98 -2.99 -11.03
N ILE A 14 5.67 -1.74 -10.65
CA ILE A 14 6.18 -0.56 -11.36
C ILE A 14 7.69 -0.43 -11.09
N PHE A 15 8.50 -0.44 -12.15
CA PHE A 15 9.96 -0.31 -12.10
C PHE A 15 10.41 0.98 -12.83
N ASN A 16 11.71 1.32 -12.71
CA ASN A 16 12.32 2.55 -13.26
C ASN A 16 11.78 3.88 -12.71
N VAL A 17 11.29 3.87 -11.46
CA VAL A 17 10.88 5.10 -10.74
C VAL A 17 11.92 5.40 -9.67
N GLY A 18 12.90 6.24 -9.97
CA GLY A 18 13.94 6.75 -9.05
C GLY A 18 14.10 5.96 -7.74
N HIS A 19 13.73 6.58 -6.62
CA HIS A 19 13.80 6.00 -5.27
C HIS A 19 12.49 5.31 -4.81
N LYS A 20 11.61 4.83 -5.70
CA LYS A 20 10.31 4.24 -5.33
C LYS A 20 10.44 3.07 -4.34
N ALA A 21 11.42 2.19 -4.54
CA ALA A 21 11.67 1.07 -3.63
C ALA A 21 12.02 1.54 -2.20
N PHE A 22 12.60 2.73 -2.06
CA PHE A 22 12.90 3.34 -0.76
C PHE A 22 11.61 3.72 -0.02
N TYR A 23 10.67 4.37 -0.70
CA TYR A 23 9.39 4.76 -0.10
C TYR A 23 8.45 3.57 0.14
N ASP A 24 8.38 2.63 -0.80
CA ASP A 24 7.42 1.51 -0.72
C ASP A 24 7.85 0.43 0.29
N TYR A 25 9.16 0.27 0.55
CA TYR A 25 9.68 -0.81 1.41
C TYR A 25 10.57 -0.32 2.56
N ILE A 26 11.53 0.56 2.31
CA ILE A 26 12.54 0.92 3.34
C ILE A 26 11.89 1.76 4.46
N ILE A 27 11.09 2.78 4.12
CA ILE A 27 10.44 3.62 5.13
C ILE A 27 9.43 2.84 5.99
N PRO A 28 8.47 2.06 5.41
CA PRO A 28 7.55 1.26 6.21
C PRO A 28 8.26 0.26 7.12
N LEU A 29 9.34 -0.36 6.64
CA LEU A 29 10.12 -1.33 7.41
C LEU A 29 10.87 -0.64 8.55
N ALA A 30 11.50 0.52 8.29
CA ALA A 30 12.15 1.32 9.32
C ALA A 30 11.16 1.75 10.42
N LEU A 31 9.96 2.23 10.05
CA LEU A 31 8.91 2.59 11.00
C LEU A 31 8.39 1.38 11.80
N THR A 32 8.35 0.21 11.16
CA THR A 32 7.99 -1.05 11.84
C THR A 32 9.04 -1.44 12.87
N ILE A 33 10.33 -1.35 12.53
CA ILE A 33 11.42 -1.63 13.48
C ILE A 33 11.37 -0.65 14.65
N ILE A 34 11.15 0.64 14.39
CA ILE A 34 11.00 1.65 15.44
C ILE A 34 9.80 1.32 16.35
N SER A 35 8.66 0.96 15.76
CA SER A 35 7.45 0.58 16.51
C SER A 35 7.66 -0.69 17.35
N LEU A 36 8.43 -1.65 16.84
CA LEU A 36 8.77 -2.85 17.59
C LEU A 36 9.73 -2.53 18.74
N PHE A 37 10.74 -1.69 18.47
CA PHE A 37 11.70 -1.25 19.47
C PHE A 37 11.01 -0.49 20.60
N THR A 38 10.05 0.39 20.32
CA THR A 38 9.31 1.10 21.38
C THR A 38 8.48 0.16 22.24
N VAL A 39 7.87 -0.88 21.65
CA VAL A 39 7.14 -1.92 22.40
C VAL A 39 8.08 -2.78 23.24
N CYS A 40 9.26 -3.16 22.72
CA CYS A 40 10.23 -3.98 23.45
C CYS A 40 11.02 -3.20 24.52
N ALA A 41 11.39 -1.95 24.25
CA ALA A 41 12.14 -1.09 25.16
C ALA A 41 11.24 -0.42 26.21
N GLY A 42 9.95 -0.29 25.92
CA GLY A 42 8.93 0.15 26.86
C GLY A 42 8.67 -0.89 27.93
N ASN A 43 9.59 -1.04 28.88
CA ASN A 43 9.50 -1.94 30.04
C ASN A 43 8.41 -1.53 31.06
N ASN A 44 7.56 -0.56 30.72
CA ASN A 44 6.40 -0.16 31.51
C ASN A 44 5.23 -1.09 31.20
N TRP A 45 4.75 -1.79 32.23
CA TRP A 45 3.70 -2.82 32.20
C TRP A 45 2.41 -2.39 31.46
N GLU A 46 2.17 -1.09 31.31
CA GLU A 46 1.00 -0.53 30.63
C GLU A 46 1.03 -0.69 29.10
N ILE A 47 2.17 -0.50 28.43
CA ILE A 47 2.24 -0.61 26.96
C ILE A 47 2.06 -2.08 26.55
N ALA A 48 2.72 -2.98 27.27
CA ALA A 48 2.53 -4.42 27.10
C ALA A 48 1.07 -4.83 27.34
N LYS A 49 0.40 -4.24 28.34
CA LYS A 49 -1.01 -4.50 28.61
C LYS A 49 -1.93 -4.03 27.49
N ILE A 50 -1.73 -2.82 26.95
CA ILE A 50 -2.53 -2.28 25.84
C ILE A 50 -2.35 -3.12 24.56
N VAL A 51 -1.14 -3.58 24.28
CA VAL A 51 -0.85 -4.51 23.17
C VAL A 51 -1.55 -5.86 23.43
N SER A 52 -1.47 -6.39 24.65
CA SER A 52 -2.08 -7.68 25.02
C SER A 52 -3.60 -7.68 25.01
N GLU A 53 -4.23 -6.54 25.30
CA GLU A 53 -5.69 -6.34 25.23
C GLU A 53 -6.17 -6.07 23.80
N ASN A 54 -5.27 -6.15 22.80
CA ASN A 54 -5.57 -5.98 21.38
C ASN A 54 -6.14 -4.59 21.02
N ARG A 55 -5.98 -3.61 21.93
CA ARG A 55 -6.58 -2.27 21.81
C ARG A 55 -5.92 -1.43 20.72
N LEU A 56 -4.62 -1.62 20.50
CA LEU A 56 -3.90 -0.97 19.40
C LEU A 56 -4.39 -1.48 18.04
N ALA A 57 -4.50 -2.80 17.86
CA ALA A 57 -4.97 -3.36 16.60
C ALA A 57 -6.42 -2.92 16.31
N ALA A 58 -7.28 -2.85 17.33
CA ALA A 58 -8.63 -2.33 17.21
C ALA A 58 -8.68 -0.86 16.77
N GLY A 59 -7.85 0.01 17.39
CA GLY A 59 -7.76 1.42 17.01
C GLY A 59 -7.24 1.62 15.58
N LEU A 60 -6.22 0.86 15.19
CA LEU A 60 -5.69 0.88 13.82
C LEU A 60 -6.72 0.37 12.81
N PHE A 61 -7.46 -0.69 13.15
CA PHE A 61 -8.55 -1.21 12.34
C PHE A 61 -9.65 -0.16 12.12
N ASP A 62 -10.01 0.59 13.17
CA ASP A 62 -11.03 1.64 13.07
C ASP A 62 -10.61 2.79 12.14
N VAL A 63 -9.32 3.07 12.03
CA VAL A 63 -8.80 4.01 11.03
C VAL A 63 -8.87 3.37 9.65
N VAL A 64 -8.32 2.17 9.48
CA VAL A 64 -8.16 1.51 8.17
C VAL A 64 -9.51 1.15 7.54
N LYS A 65 -10.54 0.81 8.32
CA LYS A 65 -11.86 0.43 7.78
C LYS A 65 -12.53 1.52 6.95
N ASN A 66 -12.19 2.79 7.19
CA ASN A 66 -12.75 3.93 6.46
C ASN A 66 -11.95 4.30 5.19
N LEU A 67 -10.70 3.83 5.08
CA LEU A 67 -9.80 4.19 4.00
C LEU A 67 -10.18 3.64 2.62
N PRO A 68 -10.72 2.41 2.44
CA PRO A 68 -11.13 1.92 1.13
C PRO A 68 -12.09 2.86 0.41
N GLY A 69 -13.09 3.40 1.13
CA GLY A 69 -14.05 4.35 0.56
C GLY A 69 -13.39 5.65 0.10
N PHE A 70 -12.47 6.18 0.91
CA PHE A 70 -11.70 7.38 0.58
C PHE A 70 -10.82 7.17 -0.67
N TYR A 71 -10.11 6.05 -0.77
CA TYR A 71 -9.27 5.76 -1.93
C TYR A 71 -10.07 5.50 -3.20
N ILE A 72 -11.25 4.86 -3.11
CA ILE A 72 -12.16 4.70 -4.25
C ILE A 72 -12.67 6.07 -4.73
N ALA A 73 -12.99 6.98 -3.81
CA ALA A 73 -13.39 8.34 -4.16
C ALA A 73 -12.26 9.11 -4.86
N ALA A 74 -11.04 9.03 -4.33
CA ALA A 74 -9.85 9.63 -4.96
C ALA A 74 -9.60 9.04 -6.37
N LEU A 75 -9.71 7.72 -6.51
CA LEU A 75 -9.60 7.02 -7.79
C LEU A 75 -10.62 7.53 -8.81
N ALA A 76 -11.89 7.65 -8.41
CA ALA A 76 -12.96 8.15 -9.26
C ALA A 76 -12.74 9.62 -9.68
N ALA A 77 -12.25 10.45 -8.77
CA ALA A 77 -11.91 11.84 -9.07
C ALA A 77 -10.79 11.93 -10.11
N ILE A 78 -9.69 11.18 -9.92
CA ILE A 78 -8.55 11.16 -10.84
C ILE A 78 -8.93 10.56 -12.20
N ALA A 79 -9.84 9.59 -12.23
CA ALA A 79 -10.35 9.01 -13.47
C ALA A 79 -11.19 10.00 -14.29
N THR A 80 -11.92 10.91 -13.63
CA THR A 80 -12.83 11.85 -14.29
C THR A 80 -12.25 13.25 -14.50
N PHE A 81 -11.21 13.63 -13.77
CA PHE A 81 -10.55 14.94 -13.95
C PHE A 81 -9.98 15.09 -15.35
N ASN A 82 -10.54 16.02 -16.11
CA ASN A 82 -10.09 16.35 -17.45
C ASN A 82 -8.94 17.37 -17.40
N LYS A 83 -7.77 16.96 -16.90
CA LYS A 83 -6.54 17.78 -16.89
C LYS A 83 -5.47 17.12 -17.75
N PRO A 84 -5.06 17.71 -18.88
CA PRO A 84 -4.10 17.10 -19.81
C PRO A 84 -2.72 16.87 -19.17
N GLU A 85 -2.35 17.65 -18.16
CA GLU A 85 -1.13 17.46 -17.38
C GLU A 85 -1.05 16.11 -16.64
N LEU A 86 -2.20 15.47 -16.37
CA LEU A 86 -2.26 14.14 -15.77
C LEU A 86 -1.99 13.02 -16.79
N ASP A 87 -2.19 13.31 -18.07
CA ASP A 87 -1.98 12.36 -19.16
C ASP A 87 -0.54 12.40 -19.70
N ASN A 88 0.25 13.38 -19.25
CA ASN A 88 1.68 13.44 -19.50
C ASN A 88 2.39 12.26 -18.84
N ILE A 89 3.36 11.71 -19.58
CA ILE A 89 4.27 10.68 -19.09
C ILE A 89 5.06 11.26 -17.92
N ILE A 90 5.18 10.49 -16.83
CA ILE A 90 6.06 10.88 -15.73
C ILE A 90 7.50 10.75 -16.23
N THR A 91 8.25 11.84 -16.19
CA THR A 91 9.69 11.84 -16.46
C THR A 91 10.40 12.36 -15.22
N ASP A 92 11.28 11.53 -14.66
CA ASP A 92 12.16 11.91 -13.54
C ASP A 92 13.29 12.85 -14.03
N GLN A 93 14.00 13.49 -13.11
CA GLN A 93 15.15 14.37 -13.38
C GLN A 93 16.25 13.69 -14.21
N ASN A 94 16.32 12.36 -14.14
CA ASN A 94 17.25 11.52 -14.91
C ASN A 94 16.69 11.06 -16.27
N ASN A 95 15.61 11.66 -16.76
CA ASN A 95 14.88 11.27 -17.98
C ASN A 95 14.35 9.81 -17.97
N ASN A 96 14.16 9.25 -16.78
CA ASN A 96 13.60 7.92 -16.59
C ASN A 96 12.09 8.02 -16.38
N SER A 97 11.32 7.19 -17.09
CA SER A 97 9.88 7.10 -16.91
C SER A 97 9.49 5.84 -16.14
N PRO A 98 8.52 5.91 -15.22
CA PRO A 98 7.91 4.74 -14.61
C PRO A 98 7.39 3.80 -15.69
N GLN A 99 7.74 2.53 -15.60
CA GLN A 99 7.30 1.52 -16.55
C GLN A 99 6.53 0.41 -15.84
N VAL A 100 5.50 -0.08 -16.51
CA VAL A 100 4.75 -1.29 -16.14
C VAL A 100 4.85 -2.26 -17.29
N ASN A 101 5.11 -3.53 -16.97
CA ASN A 101 5.01 -4.61 -17.94
C ASN A 101 3.54 -4.85 -18.24
N VAL A 102 3.11 -4.42 -19.42
CA VAL A 102 1.75 -4.71 -19.91
C VAL A 102 1.87 -5.89 -20.86
N ARG A 103 1.01 -6.89 -20.63
CA ARG A 103 0.84 -8.00 -21.57
C ARG A 103 0.26 -7.45 -22.86
N HIS A 104 1.08 -7.33 -23.88
CA HIS A 104 0.64 -7.02 -25.22
C HIS A 104 0.37 -8.34 -25.95
N VAL A 105 -0.76 -8.40 -26.65
CA VAL A 105 -1.08 -9.52 -27.53
C VAL A 105 -0.91 -9.01 -28.94
N ASP A 106 0.14 -9.48 -29.62
CA ASP A 106 0.37 -9.11 -31.01
C ASP A 106 -0.73 -9.66 -31.91
N HIS A 107 -0.81 -9.14 -33.14
CA HIS A 107 -1.74 -9.59 -34.18
C HIS A 107 -1.63 -11.10 -34.48
N ASN A 108 -0.50 -11.72 -34.12
CA ASN A 108 -0.21 -13.15 -34.25
C ASN A 108 -0.61 -13.98 -33.02
N GLY A 109 -1.33 -13.40 -32.05
CA GLY A 109 -1.77 -14.09 -30.83
C GLY A 109 -0.65 -14.39 -29.83
N ARG A 110 0.57 -13.86 -30.05
CA ARG A 110 1.71 -14.01 -29.14
C ARG A 110 1.61 -12.99 -28.02
N VAL A 111 1.74 -13.48 -26.79
CA VAL A 111 1.74 -12.64 -25.59
C VAL A 111 3.19 -12.25 -25.31
N SER A 112 3.48 -10.95 -25.41
CA SER A 112 4.79 -10.39 -25.07
C SER A 112 4.60 -9.31 -24.01
N ASP A 113 5.37 -9.40 -22.94
CA ASP A 113 5.39 -8.38 -21.89
C ASP A 113 6.24 -7.21 -22.40
N CYS A 114 5.59 -6.08 -22.67
CA CYS A 114 6.27 -4.87 -23.15
C CYS A 114 6.29 -3.80 -22.04
N PRO A 115 7.47 -3.25 -21.69
CA PRO A 115 7.56 -2.15 -20.74
C PRO A 115 6.94 -0.90 -21.36
N THR A 116 5.86 -0.40 -20.77
CA THR A 116 5.18 0.81 -21.25
C THR A 116 5.32 1.93 -20.22
N ALA A 117 5.73 3.12 -20.68
CA ALA A 117 5.79 4.30 -19.84
C ALA A 117 4.38 4.73 -19.41
N ILE A 118 4.19 4.97 -18.12
CA ILE A 118 2.87 5.32 -17.58
C ILE A 118 2.72 6.83 -17.34
N SER A 119 1.52 7.33 -17.59
CA SER A 119 1.15 8.71 -17.25
C SER A 119 0.93 8.87 -15.75
N ARG A 120 0.89 10.13 -15.28
CA ARG A 120 0.55 10.45 -13.88
C ARG A 120 -0.79 9.86 -13.49
N ARG A 121 -1.81 9.98 -14.34
CA ARG A 121 -3.15 9.42 -14.10
C ARG A 121 -3.11 7.92 -13.85
N VAL A 122 -2.40 7.19 -14.71
CA VAL A 122 -2.27 5.73 -14.58
C VAL A 122 -1.50 5.36 -13.32
N PHE A 123 -0.43 6.08 -13.01
CA PHE A 123 0.35 5.89 -11.79
C PHE A 123 -0.48 6.09 -10.52
N LEU A 124 -1.15 7.23 -10.38
CA LEU A 124 -1.99 7.53 -9.22
C LEU A 124 -3.18 6.56 -9.13
N SER A 125 -3.76 6.17 -10.26
CA SER A 125 -4.84 5.19 -10.31
C SER A 125 -4.38 3.82 -9.77
N MET A 126 -3.21 3.35 -10.19
CA MET A 126 -2.62 2.12 -9.66
C MET A 126 -2.28 2.23 -8.16
N LEU A 127 -1.78 3.39 -7.71
CA LEU A 127 -1.47 3.65 -6.30
C LEU A 127 -2.73 3.59 -5.42
N PHE A 128 -3.83 4.26 -5.80
CA PHE A 128 -5.06 4.24 -5.03
C PHE A 128 -5.78 2.88 -5.08
N ALA A 129 -5.70 2.17 -6.21
CA ALA A 129 -6.16 0.79 -6.31
C ALA A 129 -5.39 -0.12 -5.34
N TYR A 130 -4.06 0.02 -5.29
CA TYR A 130 -3.21 -0.71 -4.35
C TYR A 130 -3.56 -0.42 -2.89
N LEU A 131 -3.66 0.86 -2.51
CA LEU A 131 -4.04 1.29 -1.16
C LEU A 131 -5.41 0.74 -0.74
N THR A 132 -6.38 0.71 -1.66
CA THR A 132 -7.70 0.12 -1.44
C THR A 132 -7.60 -1.38 -1.17
N ALA A 133 -6.88 -2.12 -2.02
CA ALA A 133 -6.69 -3.56 -1.86
C ALA A 133 -5.95 -3.90 -0.57
N MET A 134 -4.90 -3.16 -0.23
CA MET A 134 -4.13 -3.35 0.99
C MET A 134 -4.98 -3.10 2.24
N SER A 135 -5.85 -2.09 2.21
CA SER A 135 -6.79 -1.82 3.30
C SER A 135 -7.77 -2.98 3.52
N PHE A 136 -8.31 -3.57 2.44
CA PHE A 136 -9.15 -4.76 2.55
C PHE A 136 -8.39 -5.97 3.13
N VAL A 137 -7.13 -6.18 2.73
CA VAL A 137 -6.30 -7.24 3.30
C VAL A 137 -6.13 -7.05 4.81
N ILE A 138 -5.82 -5.83 5.26
CA ILE A 138 -5.68 -5.51 6.70
C ILE A 138 -7.00 -5.78 7.45
N ILE A 139 -8.14 -5.36 6.90
CA ILE A 139 -9.47 -5.59 7.48
C ILE A 139 -9.75 -7.09 7.63
N ILE A 140 -9.51 -7.88 6.58
CA ILE A 140 -9.73 -9.33 6.59
C ILE A 140 -8.81 -10.01 7.62
N LEU A 141 -7.52 -9.65 7.64
CA LEU A 141 -6.58 -10.20 8.61
C LEU A 141 -7.00 -9.87 10.05
N TYR A 142 -7.47 -8.65 10.31
CA TYR A 142 -7.99 -8.27 11.61
C TYR A 142 -9.21 -9.11 12.02
N VAL A 143 -10.22 -9.21 11.15
CA VAL A 143 -11.44 -9.97 11.46
C VAL A 143 -11.13 -11.46 11.70
N VAL A 144 -10.32 -12.07 10.85
CA VAL A 144 -10.02 -13.52 10.92
C VAL A 144 -9.15 -13.87 12.11
N PHE A 145 -8.09 -13.11 12.39
CA PHE A 145 -7.11 -13.51 13.40
C PHE A 145 -7.31 -12.84 14.75
N TYR A 146 -7.73 -11.58 14.77
CA TYR A 146 -7.84 -10.77 15.98
C TYR A 146 -9.26 -10.76 16.55
N SER A 147 -10.29 -10.59 15.70
CA SER A 147 -11.68 -10.58 16.17
C SER A 147 -12.22 -11.98 16.47
N ALA A 148 -11.81 -12.99 15.71
CA ALA A 148 -12.29 -14.37 15.92
C ALA A 148 -11.58 -15.11 17.07
N GLY A 149 -10.62 -14.45 17.75
CA GLY A 149 -9.89 -15.05 18.88
C GLY A 149 -8.98 -16.22 18.49
N PHE A 150 -8.56 -16.31 17.23
CA PHE A 150 -7.79 -17.44 16.70
C PHE A 150 -6.34 -17.50 17.27
N LEU A 151 -5.87 -16.40 17.87
CA LEU A 151 -4.55 -16.27 18.47
C LEU A 151 -4.57 -16.68 19.95
N GLY A 152 -4.61 -17.99 20.21
CA GLY A 152 -4.43 -18.55 21.55
C GLY A 152 -2.95 -18.61 22.00
N SER A 153 -2.71 -18.86 23.29
CA SER A 153 -1.37 -18.96 23.88
C SER A 153 -0.48 -20.08 23.31
N ALA A 154 -1.06 -21.05 22.58
CA ALA A 154 -0.32 -22.12 21.92
C ALA A 154 0.49 -21.65 20.69
N TYR A 155 0.18 -20.47 20.14
CA TYR A 155 0.74 -19.99 18.87
C TYR A 155 1.47 -18.66 19.01
N VAL A 156 2.23 -18.46 20.09
CA VAL A 156 2.92 -17.18 20.38
C VAL A 156 3.80 -16.71 19.23
N VAL A 157 4.63 -17.59 18.66
CA VAL A 157 5.53 -17.21 17.54
C VAL A 157 4.73 -16.78 16.31
N PHE A 158 3.68 -17.52 15.96
CA PHE A 158 2.81 -17.18 14.84
C PHE A 158 2.07 -15.86 15.07
N ALA A 159 1.56 -15.64 16.29
CA ALA A 159 0.94 -14.38 16.69
C ALA A 159 1.93 -13.21 16.58
N SER A 160 3.18 -13.37 17.03
CA SER A 160 4.20 -12.34 16.92
C SER A 160 4.51 -12.00 15.45
N ILE A 161 4.66 -13.01 14.59
CA ILE A 161 4.88 -12.81 13.14
C ILE A 161 3.71 -12.04 12.52
N LEU A 162 2.48 -12.43 12.86
CA LEU A 162 1.28 -11.76 12.37
C LEU A 162 1.21 -10.30 12.82
N ASN A 163 1.53 -10.00 14.08
CA ASN A 163 1.58 -8.63 14.61
C ASN A 163 2.61 -7.76 13.88
N VAL A 164 3.80 -8.31 13.61
CA VAL A 164 4.83 -7.61 12.83
C VAL A 164 4.35 -7.36 11.40
N ALA A 165 3.76 -8.36 10.75
CA ALA A 165 3.22 -8.22 9.40
C ALA A 165 2.09 -7.18 9.32
N PHE A 166 1.16 -7.20 10.29
CA PHE A 166 0.07 -6.23 10.39
C PHE A 166 0.59 -4.81 10.55
N THR A 167 1.58 -4.61 11.43
CA THR A 167 2.20 -3.30 11.67
C THR A 167 2.95 -2.80 10.43
N ALA A 168 3.64 -3.70 9.71
CA ALA A 168 4.32 -3.36 8.45
C ALA A 168 3.33 -2.94 7.35
N MET A 169 2.24 -3.69 7.17
CA MET A 169 1.19 -3.35 6.22
C MET A 169 0.53 -2.01 6.57
N PHE A 170 0.28 -1.75 7.86
CA PHE A 170 -0.26 -0.48 8.31
C PHE A 170 0.66 0.69 7.94
N TRP A 171 1.95 0.61 8.26
CA TRP A 171 2.91 1.66 7.90
C TRP A 171 3.04 1.84 6.39
N GLN A 172 2.92 0.75 5.63
CA GLN A 172 2.92 0.82 4.18
C GLN A 172 1.72 1.62 3.65
N VAL A 173 0.52 1.38 4.17
CA VAL A 173 -0.67 2.18 3.81
C VAL A 173 -0.47 3.65 4.16
N VAL A 174 0.09 3.96 5.34
CA VAL A 174 0.36 5.34 5.76
C VAL A 174 1.34 6.03 4.82
N VAL A 175 2.51 5.44 4.58
CA VAL A 175 3.56 6.04 3.74
C VAL A 175 3.09 6.21 2.30
N CYS A 176 2.47 5.18 1.71
CA CYS A 176 1.93 5.28 0.36
C CYS A 176 0.79 6.31 0.25
N THR A 177 0.02 6.54 1.32
CA THR A 177 -0.99 7.61 1.36
C THR A 177 -0.36 8.98 1.32
N PHE A 178 0.65 9.24 2.16
CA PHE A 178 1.38 10.51 2.13
C PHE A 178 2.02 10.76 0.77
N PHE A 179 2.56 9.71 0.16
CA PHE A 179 3.10 9.81 -1.19
C PHE A 179 2.02 10.13 -2.24
N GLY A 180 0.84 9.50 -2.16
CA GLY A 180 -0.31 9.83 -3.00
C GLY A 180 -0.77 11.28 -2.81
N LEU A 181 -0.80 11.77 -1.57
CA LEU A 181 -1.13 13.15 -1.24
C LEU A 181 -0.08 14.14 -1.76
N TYR A 182 1.20 13.81 -1.72
CA TYR A 182 2.26 14.62 -2.33
C TYR A 182 2.02 14.79 -3.84
N TYR A 183 1.68 13.70 -4.53
CA TYR A 183 1.36 13.77 -5.96
C TYR A 183 0.11 14.60 -6.24
N LEU A 184 -0.93 14.48 -5.42
CA LEU A 184 -2.16 15.25 -5.57
C LEU A 184 -2.02 16.72 -5.20
N GLY A 185 -1.27 17.04 -4.14
CA GLY A 185 -1.19 18.38 -3.56
C GLY A 185 -0.09 19.27 -4.16
N ASP A 186 1.01 18.67 -4.64
CA ASP A 186 2.16 19.43 -5.17
C ASP A 186 2.26 19.25 -6.70
N LYS A 187 2.36 18.00 -7.16
CA LYS A 187 2.62 17.65 -8.58
C LYS A 187 1.41 17.78 -9.52
N ILE A 188 0.21 18.01 -9.02
CA ILE A 188 -0.94 18.36 -9.89
C ILE A 188 -0.92 19.83 -10.26
N HIS A 189 -0.26 20.68 -9.48
CA HIS A 189 -0.21 22.13 -9.73
C HIS A 189 1.03 22.58 -10.51
N HIS A 190 2.05 21.71 -10.62
CA HIS A 190 3.34 21.95 -11.27
C HIS A 190 3.75 20.75 -12.15
#